data_AF-A0A1H8QVU2-F1
#
_entry.id   AF-A0A1H8QVU2-F1
#
_cell.length_a   1.000
_cell.length_b   1.000
_cell.length_c   1.000
_cell.angle_alpha   90.00
_cell.angle_beta   90.00
_cell.angle_gamma   90.00
#
_symmetry.space_group_name_H-M   'P 1'
#
loop_
_entity.id
_entity.type
_entity.pdbx_description
1 polymer ?
#
loop_
_entity_poly.entity_id
_entity_poly.type
_entity_poly.pdbx_seq_one_letter_code
_entity_poly.pdbx_strand_id
1 'polypeptide(L)' 'MYDVESILPVTDLWFEGEKMPAPRDYRKVLSGMYGDYEKIPEMHTRKMHFQECYRKNSDVS' A
#
# COMPACT_ATOMS: atom_id res chain seq x y z
N MET A 1 -12.76 11.83 -4.79
CA MET A 1 -11.87 12.77 -4.08
C MET A 1 -11.73 12.27 -2.66
N TYR A 2 -10.51 12.03 -2.17
CA TYR A 2 -10.30 11.52 -0.80
C TYR A 2 -10.54 12.64 0.21
N ASP A 3 -11.29 12.34 1.26
CA ASP A 3 -11.38 13.24 2.42
C ASP A 3 -10.13 13.07 3.30
N VAL A 4 -9.68 14.16 3.94
CA VAL A 4 -8.49 14.13 4.79
C VAL A 4 -8.67 13.17 5.97
N GLU A 5 -9.91 12.97 6.42
CA GLU A 5 -10.26 12.10 7.55
C GLU A 5 -10.07 10.61 7.27
N SER A 6 -10.12 10.19 6.01
CA SER A 6 -9.80 8.83 5.55
C SER A 6 -8.31 8.57 5.44
N ILE A 7 -7.50 9.64 5.44
CA ILE A 7 -6.04 9.57 5.32
C ILE A 7 -5.38 9.71 6.70
N LEU A 8 -5.76 10.72 7.49
CA LEU A 8 -5.04 11.12 8.71
C LEU A 8 -5.85 10.89 10.00
N PRO A 9 -5.23 10.54 11.15
CA PRO A 9 -3.83 10.13 11.22
C PRO A 9 -3.65 8.79 10.53
N VAL A 10 -2.43 8.54 10.09
CA VAL A 10 -2.06 7.26 9.49
C VAL A 10 -2.20 6.11 10.49
N THR A 11 -2.40 4.90 9.98
CA THR A 11 -2.36 3.65 10.75
C THR A 11 -1.17 2.82 10.32
N ASP A 12 -0.68 1.94 11.20
CA ASP A 12 0.36 0.97 10.85
C ASP A 12 -0.25 -0.26 10.17
N LEU A 13 0.35 -0.70 9.06
CA LEU A 13 0.05 -1.98 8.41
C LEU A 13 1.32 -2.81 8.25
N TRP A 14 1.19 -4.12 8.42
CA TRP A 14 2.26 -5.04 8.07
C TRP A 14 2.28 -5.27 6.57
N PHE A 15 3.43 -5.00 5.95
CA PHE A 15 3.68 -5.22 4.55
C PHE A 15 5.09 -5.81 4.39
N GLU A 16 5.19 -7.00 3.78
CA GLU A 16 6.46 -7.71 3.55
C GLU A 16 7.37 -7.86 4.80
N GLY A 17 6.77 -7.99 5.99
CA GLY A 17 7.51 -8.15 7.24
C GLY A 17 7.97 -6.85 7.90
N GLU A 18 7.60 -5.68 7.34
CA GLU A 18 7.83 -4.37 7.94
C GLU A 18 6.49 -3.69 8.29
N LYS A 19 6.50 -2.83 9.30
CA LYS A 19 5.37 -1.94 9.59
C LYS A 19 5.51 -0.68 8.74
N MET A 20 4.52 -0.43 7.90
CA MET A 20 4.46 0.72 7.02
C MET A 20 3.26 1.61 7.39
N PRO A 21 3.40 2.95 7.33
CA PRO A 21 2.27 3.84 7.52
C PRO A 21 1.31 3.74 6.33
N ALA A 22 0.01 3.68 6.62
CA ALA A 22 -1.07 3.63 5.63
C ALA A 22 -2.18 4.63 5.98
N PRO A 23 -3.03 5.01 5.02
CA PRO A 23 -4.23 5.81 5.31
C PRO A 23 -5.08 5.18 6.42
N ARG A 24 -5.65 6.01 7.30
CA ARG A 24 -6.54 5.58 8.39
C ARG A 24 -7.58 4.55 7.92
N ASP A 25 -8.25 4.86 6.81
CA ASP A 25 -9.24 4.00 6.16
C ASP A 25 -8.73 3.58 4.78
N TYR A 26 -7.61 2.86 4.77
CA TYR A 26 -6.99 2.36 3.56
C TYR A 26 -7.95 1.53 2.69
N ARG A 27 -8.95 0.85 3.28
CA ARG A 27 -9.96 0.09 2.51
C ARG A 27 -10.86 1.02 1.68
N LYS A 28 -11.35 2.12 2.27
CA LYS A 28 -12.11 3.14 1.54
C LYS A 28 -11.26 3.83 0.47
N VAL A 29 -9.99 4.14 0.79
CA VAL A 29 -9.08 4.76 -0.17
C VAL A 29 -8.82 3.83 -1.36
N LEU A 30 -8.46 2.57 -1.11
CA LEU A 30 -8.15 1.60 -2.15
C LEU A 30 -9.38 1.26 -3.00
N SER A 31 -10.56 1.11 -2.38
CA SER A 31 -11.80 0.89 -3.14
C SER A 31 -12.22 2.09 -3.98
N GLY A 32 -11.99 3.30 -3.49
CA GLY A 32 -12.19 4.53 -4.29
C GLY A 32 -11.23 4.65 -5.47
N MET A 33 -10.00 4.13 -5.35
CA MET A 33 -8.98 4.15 -6.42
C MET A 33 -9.19 3.07 -7.47
N TYR A 34 -9.40 1.84 -7.01
CA TYR A 34 -9.24 0.63 -7.82
C TYR A 34 -10.51 -0.23 -7.89
N GLY A 35 -11.58 0.18 -7.21
CA GLY A 35 -12.80 -0.63 -7.10
C GLY A 35 -12.58 -1.85 -6.21
N ASP A 36 -12.86 -3.04 -6.74
CA ASP A 36 -12.60 -4.30 -6.03
C ASP A 36 -11.09 -4.65 -6.06
N TYR A 37 -10.31 -3.96 -5.22
CA TYR A 37 -8.86 -4.06 -5.17
C TYR A 37 -8.34 -5.39 -4.58
N GLU A 38 -9.20 -6.12 -3.85
CA GLU A 38 -8.86 -7.43 -3.29
C GLU A 38 -9.04 -8.56 -4.31
N LYS A 39 -9.76 -8.29 -5.41
CA LYS A 39 -9.87 -9.23 -6.52
C LYS A 39 -8.51 -9.46 -7.15
N ILE A 40 -8.08 -10.71 -7.11
CA ILE A 40 -6.83 -11.13 -7.74
C ILE A 40 -6.91 -10.82 -9.24
N PRO A 41 -5.97 -10.01 -9.79
CA PRO A 41 -5.98 -9.70 -11.22
C PRO A 41 -5.79 -10.96 -12.08
N GLU A 42 -6.25 -10.90 -13.33
CA GLU A 42 -6.01 -11.96 -14.31
C GLU A 42 -4.51 -12.18 -14.49
N MET A 43 -4.08 -13.44 -14.68
CA MET A 43 -2.67 -13.81 -14.62
C MET A 43 -1.80 -12.96 -15.56
N HIS A 44 -2.30 -12.67 -16.77
CA HIS A 44 -1.57 -11.89 -17.77
C HIS A 44 -1.54 -10.38 -17.50
N THR A 45 -2.34 -9.86 -16.56
CA THR A 45 -2.32 -8.43 -16.15
C THR A 45 -1.57 -8.21 -14.85
N ARG A 46 -1.08 -9.27 -14.18
CA ARG A 46 -0.35 -9.14 -12.91
C ARG A 46 1.00 -8.49 -13.16
N LYS A 47 1.25 -7.38 -12.46
CA LYS A 47 2.59 -6.78 -12.38
C LYS A 47 3.30 -7.38 -11.17
N MET A 48 4.57 -7.73 -11.35
CA MET A 48 5.42 -8.15 -10.24
C MET A 48 5.78 -6.92 -9.39
N HIS A 49 5.76 -7.10 -8.08
CA HIS A 49 6.24 -6.09 -7.14
C HIS A 49 7.76 -5.90 -7.35
N PHE A 50 8.21 -4.68 -7.64
CA PHE A 50 9.63 -4.36 -7.77
C PHE A 50 10.23 -4.22 -6.36
N GLN A 51 10.93 -5.26 -5.89
CA GLN A 51 11.58 -5.27 -4.56
C GLN A 51 12.61 -4.14 -4.39
N GLU A 52 13.18 -3.62 -5.48
CA GLU A 52 14.21 -2.59 -5.45
C GLU A 52 13.71 -1.22 -4.95
N CYS A 53 12.38 -0.97 -4.98
CA CYS A 53 11.81 0.32 -4.59
C CYS A 53 11.78 0.57 -3.06
N TYR A 54 12.05 -0.46 -2.25
CA TYR A 54 12.09 -0.38 -0.78
C TYR A 54 13.49 -0.64 -0.22
N ARG A 55 14.52 -0.68 -1.08
CA ARG A 55 15.90 -0.94 -0.65
C ARG A 55 16.30 0.15 0.34
N LYS A 56 16.33 -0.22 1.63
CA LYS A 56 16.99 0.56 2.67
C LYS A 56 18.42 0.78 2.20
N ASN A 57 18.89 2.02 2.26
CA ASN A 57 20.31 2.30 2.38
C ASN A 57 20.75 1.59 3.67
N SER A 58 21.19 0.34 3.55
CA SER A 58 21.87 -0.35 4.62
C SER A 58 23.07 0.49 5.00
N ASP A 59 23.10 0.89 6.26
CA ASP A 59 23.95 1.91 6.84
C ASP A 59 25.41 1.82 6.39
N VAL A 60 25.94 3.01 6.13
CA VAL A 60 27.36 3.32 6.26
C VAL A 60 27.80 2.86 7.65
N SER A 61 28.70 1.89 7.73
CA SER A 61 29.56 1.62 8.88
C SER A 61 30.87 1.02 8.39
#